data_AF-A0A559QIH3-F1
#
_entry.id   AF-A0A559QIH3-F1
#
_cell.length_a   1.000
_cell.length_b   1.000
_cell.length_c   1.000
_cell.angle_alpha   90.00
_cell.angle_beta   90.00
_cell.angle_gamma   90.00
#
_symmetry.space_group_name_H-M   'P 1'
#
loop_
_entity.id
_entity.type
_entity.pdbx_description
1 polymer ?
#
loop_
_entity_poly.entity_id
_entity_poly.type
_entity_poly.pdbx_seq_one_letter_code
_entity_poly.pdbx_strand_id
1 'polypeptide(L)'
;MECFSHTSNPAVGACRNCGKGVCRECVQMDSGYLSCSKECTESLNRIFSPIANPQESMNRVHASTAATWFVFAFMFMVAVVYQWYFEMYFSFISVLFMVSFLVLGIAARKNIKRENA
;
A
#
# COMPACT_ATOMS: atom_id res chain seq x y z
N MET A 1 29.77 4.87 -26.03
CA MET A 1 29.40 5.08 -24.61
C MET A 1 30.32 4.23 -23.76
N GLU A 2 31.06 4.86 -22.86
CA GLU A 2 32.11 4.20 -22.05
C GLU A 2 31.66 4.05 -20.61
N CYS A 3 32.32 3.16 -19.87
CA CYS A 3 32.06 3.04 -18.44
C CYS A 3 32.54 4.28 -17.69
N PHE A 4 31.73 4.76 -16.74
CA PHE A 4 32.09 5.92 -15.91
C PHE A 4 33.38 5.71 -15.10
N SER A 5 33.66 4.47 -14.68
CA SER A 5 34.86 4.14 -13.90
C SER A 5 36.03 3.68 -14.77
N HIS A 6 35.74 3.17 -15.97
CA HIS A 6 36.74 2.61 -16.88
C HIS A 6 36.53 3.19 -18.28
N THR A 7 37.20 4.30 -18.56
CA THR A 7 37.13 4.99 -19.85
C THR A 7 37.55 4.07 -21.01
N SER A 8 38.46 3.13 -20.78
CA SER A 8 38.91 2.17 -21.81
C SER A 8 37.91 1.04 -22.11
N ASN A 9 36.84 0.89 -21.31
CA ASN A 9 35.92 -0.24 -21.42
C ASN A 9 34.53 0.21 -21.93
N PRO A 10 33.95 -0.50 -22.92
CA PRO A 10 32.62 -0.19 -23.42
C PRO A 10 31.56 -0.46 -22.33
N ALA A 11 30.59 0.46 -22.20
CA ALA A 11 29.46 0.26 -21.31
C ALA A 11 28.49 -0.79 -21.89
N VAL A 12 28.09 -1.77 -21.07
CA VAL A 12 27.08 -2.78 -21.41
C VAL A 12 25.66 -2.31 -21.11
N GLY A 13 25.52 -1.25 -20.31
CA GLY A 13 24.24 -0.63 -19.96
C GLY A 13 24.43 0.59 -19.06
N ALA A 14 23.32 1.13 -18.59
CA ALA A 14 23.29 2.24 -17.64
C ALA A 14 22.79 1.79 -16.27
N CYS A 15 23.40 2.29 -15.21
CA CYS A 15 22.95 2.07 -13.84
C CYS A 15 21.55 2.66 -13.66
N ARG A 16 20.59 1.87 -13.16
CA ARG A 16 19.20 2.33 -12.98
C ARG A 16 19.05 3.40 -11.90
N ASN A 17 19.98 3.47 -10.96
CA ASN A 17 19.95 4.46 -9.88
C ASN A 17 20.51 5.84 -10.31
N CYS A 18 21.68 5.85 -10.98
CA CYS A 18 22.42 7.10 -11.24
C CYS A 18 22.58 7.43 -12.74
N GLY A 19 22.14 6.55 -13.65
CA GLY A 19 22.19 6.77 -15.10
C GLY A 19 23.59 6.65 -15.72
N LYS A 20 24.64 6.37 -14.93
CA LYS A 20 26.02 6.25 -15.42
C LYS A 20 26.22 4.96 -16.22
N GLY A 21 27.05 5.02 -17.26
CA GLY A 21 27.44 3.85 -18.06
C GLY A 21 28.28 2.87 -17.24
N VAL A 22 27.98 1.57 -17.34
CA VAL A 22 28.61 0.50 -16.54
C VAL A 22 29.16 -0.57 -17.49
N CYS A 23 30.42 -0.98 -17.32
CA CYS A 23 31.01 -2.11 -18.06
C CYS A 23 30.65 -3.46 -17.41
N ARG A 24 31.03 -4.55 -18.07
CA ARG A 24 30.78 -5.93 -17.60
C ARG A 24 31.49 -6.29 -16.30
N GLU A 25 32.53 -5.57 -15.92
CA GLU A 25 33.26 -5.77 -14.65
C GLU A 25 32.66 -4.96 -13.49
N CYS A 26 32.10 -3.78 -13.78
CA CYS A 26 31.49 -2.91 -12.78
C CYS A 26 30.01 -3.21 -12.55
N VAL A 27 29.37 -3.97 -13.44
CA VAL A 27 27.95 -4.27 -13.34
C VAL A 27 27.67 -5.20 -12.17
N GLN A 28 26.75 -4.77 -11.30
CA GLN A 28 26.10 -5.63 -10.33
C GLN A 28 24.65 -5.82 -10.79
N MET A 29 24.20 -7.07 -10.83
CA MET A 29 22.81 -7.42 -11.05
C MET A 29 22.23 -7.87 -9.73
N ASP A 30 21.26 -7.12 -9.24
CA ASP A 30 20.41 -7.50 -8.11
C ASP A 30 18.96 -7.21 -8.49
N SER A 31 18.05 -8.09 -8.09
CA SER A 31 16.60 -7.96 -8.32
C SER A 31 16.20 -7.62 -9.78
N GLY A 32 17.02 -8.00 -10.77
CA GLY A 32 16.76 -7.78 -12.19
C GLY A 32 17.20 -6.42 -12.75
N TYR A 33 17.88 -5.58 -11.95
CA TYR A 33 18.34 -4.26 -12.35
C TYR A 33 19.87 -4.14 -12.39
N LEU A 34 20.37 -3.33 -13.33
CA LEU A 34 21.79 -3.02 -13.47
C LEU A 34 22.17 -1.88 -12.50
N SER A 35 23.15 -2.11 -11.63
CA SER A 35 23.72 -1.09 -10.74
C SER A 35 25.24 -1.02 -10.87
N CYS A 36 25.82 0.16 -10.59
CA CYS A 36 27.26 0.40 -10.68
C CYS A 36 28.01 0.22 -9.35
N SER A 37 27.31 0.15 -8.23
CA SER A 37 27.89 0.01 -6.90
C SER A 37 26.88 -0.58 -5.92
N LYS A 38 27.38 -1.12 -4.80
CA LYS A 38 26.52 -1.65 -3.71
C LYS A 38 25.59 -0.58 -3.14
N GLU A 39 26.04 0.67 -3.04
CA GLU A 39 25.21 1.80 -2.59
C GLU A 39 24.04 2.08 -3.54
N CYS A 40 24.27 1.97 -4.86
CA CYS A 40 23.21 2.10 -5.86
C CYS A 40 22.24 0.92 -5.79
N THR A 41 22.74 -0.30 -5.57
CA THR A 41 21.91 -1.49 -5.34
C THR A 41 21.04 -1.32 -4.10
N GLU A 42 21.62 -0.87 -2.99
CA GLU A 42 20.88 -0.67 -1.73
C GLU A 42 19.82 0.42 -1.87
N SER A 43 20.13 1.50 -2.58
CA SER A 43 19.19 2.58 -2.88
C SER A 43 18.00 2.08 -3.72
N LEU A 44 18.26 1.27 -4.74
CA LEU A 44 17.22 0.61 -5.53
C LEU A 44 16.41 -0.36 -4.67
N ASN A 45 17.05 -1.18 -3.84
CA ASN A 45 16.35 -2.07 -2.94
C ASN A 45 15.49 -1.32 -1.92
N ARG A 46 15.89 -0.14 -1.42
CA ARG A 46 15.03 0.69 -0.55
C ARG A 46 13.80 1.23 -1.29
N ILE A 47 13.92 1.58 -2.56
CA ILE A 47 12.82 2.10 -3.39
C ILE A 47 11.88 0.98 -3.84
N PHE A 48 12.41 -0.18 -4.20
CA PHE A 48 11.65 -1.28 -4.82
C PHE A 48 11.29 -2.42 -3.86
N SER A 49 11.94 -2.55 -2.69
CA SER A 49 11.54 -3.54 -1.66
C SER A 49 10.11 -3.39 -1.13
N PRO A 50 9.53 -2.18 -0.99
CA PRO A 50 8.13 -2.05 -0.59
C PRO A 50 7.14 -2.57 -1.63
N ILE A 51 7.59 -2.73 -2.88
CA ILE A 51 6.78 -3.17 -4.02
C ILE A 51 6.89 -4.69 -4.20
N ALA A 52 7.99 -5.31 -3.75
CA ALA A 52 8.21 -6.75 -3.85
C ALA A 52 7.27 -7.56 -2.93
N ASN A 53 6.81 -6.98 -1.82
CA ASN A 53 5.86 -7.60 -0.90
C ASN A 53 4.57 -6.76 -0.76
N PRO A 54 3.67 -6.78 -1.75
CA PRO A 54 2.37 -6.10 -1.65
C PRO A 54 1.50 -6.63 -0.50
N GLN A 55 1.83 -7.81 0.05
CA GLN A 55 1.08 -8.46 1.12
C GLN A 55 1.10 -7.68 2.45
N GLU A 56 2.21 -7.02 2.80
CA GLU A 56 2.32 -6.34 4.10
C GLU A 56 1.65 -4.96 4.10
N SER A 57 1.63 -4.24 2.96
CA SER A 57 0.98 -2.94 2.86
C SER A 57 -0.54 -3.04 2.75
N MET A 58 -1.06 -4.12 2.13
CA MET A 58 -2.49 -4.42 2.12
C MET A 58 -3.06 -4.60 3.53
N ASN A 59 -2.36 -5.32 4.42
CA ASN A 59 -2.85 -5.59 5.78
C ASN A 59 -3.05 -4.32 6.63
N ARG A 60 -2.22 -3.28 6.46
CA ARG A 60 -2.40 -2.00 7.16
C ARG A 60 -3.58 -1.18 6.60
N VAL A 61 -3.77 -1.19 5.28
CA VAL A 61 -4.88 -0.48 4.62
C VAL A 61 -6.22 -1.16 4.93
N HIS A 62 -6.25 -2.49 4.95
CA HIS A 62 -7.47 -3.23 5.26
C HIS A 62 -7.88 -3.13 6.74
N ALA A 63 -6.92 -3.15 7.67
CA ALA A 63 -7.21 -2.93 9.09
C ALA A 63 -7.80 -1.54 9.36
N SER A 64 -7.30 -0.51 8.66
CA SER A 64 -7.83 0.86 8.74
C SER A 64 -9.25 0.95 8.18
N THR A 65 -9.51 0.29 7.05
CA THR A 65 -10.83 0.33 6.38
C THR A 65 -11.94 -0.21 7.29
N ALA A 66 -11.71 -1.34 7.98
CA ALA A 66 -12.69 -1.90 8.90
C ALA A 66 -13.04 -0.94 10.05
N ALA A 67 -12.05 -0.23 10.60
CA ALA A 67 -12.26 0.76 11.65
C ALA A 67 -13.14 1.93 11.19
N THR A 68 -12.95 2.40 9.95
CA THR A 68 -13.75 3.47 9.36
C THR A 68 -15.24 3.10 9.29
N TRP A 69 -15.58 1.86 8.88
CA TRP A 69 -16.98 1.40 8.84
C TRP A 69 -17.64 1.38 10.23
N PHE A 70 -16.90 1.01 11.28
CA PHE A 70 -17.43 1.02 12.66
C PHE A 70 -17.67 2.44 13.18
N VAL A 71 -16.80 3.40 12.84
CA VAL A 71 -17.00 4.81 13.21
C VAL A 71 -18.27 5.36 12.58
N PHE A 72 -18.52 5.09 11.29
CA PHE A 72 -19.75 5.51 10.64
C PHE A 72 -20.98 4.83 11.24
N ALA A 73 -20.94 3.53 11.51
CA ALA A 73 -22.05 2.83 12.16
C ALA A 73 -22.38 3.44 13.54
N PHE A 74 -21.37 3.78 14.34
CA PHE A 74 -21.55 4.45 15.63
C PHE A 74 -22.13 5.86 15.49
N MET A 75 -21.65 6.64 14.52
CA MET A 75 -22.16 7.98 14.24
C MET A 75 -23.66 7.96 13.89
N PHE A 76 -24.09 7.02 13.04
CA PHE A 76 -25.52 6.85 12.70
C PHE A 76 -26.35 6.33 13.87
N MET A 77 -25.79 5.47 14.73
CA MET A 77 -26.47 5.01 15.95
C MET A 77 -26.77 6.18 16.89
N VAL A 78 -25.82 7.09 17.10
CA VAL A 78 -26.02 8.30 17.91
C VAL A 78 -27.09 9.20 17.29
N ALA A 79 -27.11 9.34 15.96
CA ALA A 79 -28.12 10.12 15.26
C ALA A 79 -29.54 9.55 15.44
N VAL A 80 -29.70 8.22 15.40
CA VAL A 80 -31.00 7.55 15.64
C VAL A 80 -31.47 7.77 17.08
N VAL A 81 -30.56 7.64 18.06
CA VAL A 81 -30.89 7.90 19.48
C VAL A 81 -31.30 9.36 19.68
N TYR A 82 -30.58 10.30 19.06
CA TYR A 82 -30.91 11.73 19.14
C TYR A 82 -32.28 12.05 18.52
N GLN A 83 -32.57 11.50 17.34
CA GLN A 83 -33.88 11.64 16.67
C GLN A 83 -35.03 11.11 17.56
N TRP A 84 -34.80 9.99 18.24
CA TRP A 84 -35.78 9.40 19.15
C TRP A 84 -36.05 10.28 20.38
N TYR A 85 -35.02 10.89 20.96
CA TYR A 85 -35.15 11.78 22.12
C TYR A 85 -35.82 13.12 21.81
N PHE A 86 -35.60 13.67 20.61
CA PHE A 86 -36.11 15.00 20.22
C PHE A 86 -37.43 14.97 19.43
N GLU A 87 -38.13 13.83 19.39
CA GLU A 87 -39.39 13.61 18.65
C GLU A 87 -39.36 14.11 17.18
N MET A 88 -38.18 14.13 16.59
CA MET A 88 -38.00 14.57 15.21
C MET A 88 -38.13 13.34 14.31
N TYR A 89 -39.19 13.31 13.49
CA TYR A 89 -39.55 12.27 12.50
C TYR A 89 -38.56 11.10 12.38
N PHE A 90 -38.95 9.93 12.89
CA PHE A 90 -38.17 8.70 12.78
C PHE A 90 -38.00 8.32 11.30
N SER A 91 -36.82 8.58 10.75
CA SER A 91 -36.53 8.31 9.35
C SER A 91 -36.07 6.87 9.18
N PHE A 92 -36.89 6.02 8.56
CA PHE A 92 -36.52 4.64 8.22
C PHE A 92 -35.20 4.54 7.43
N ILE A 93 -34.83 5.60 6.71
CA ILE A 93 -33.60 5.70 5.94
C ILE A 93 -32.36 5.60 6.86
N SER A 94 -32.37 6.23 8.04
CA SER A 94 -31.19 6.21 8.94
C SER A 94 -30.92 4.82 9.52
N VAL A 95 -31.97 4.07 9.84
CA VAL A 95 -31.89 2.68 10.30
C VAL A 95 -31.35 1.74 9.21
N LEU A 96 -31.83 1.90 7.97
CA LEU A 96 -31.34 1.12 6.84
C LEU A 96 -29.85 1.35 6.59
N PHE A 97 -29.39 2.62 6.65
CA PHE A 97 -27.97 2.93 6.55
C PHE A 97 -27.18 2.29 7.70
N MET A 98 -27.61 2.45 8.96
CA MET A 98 -26.93 1.84 10.11
C MET A 98 -26.71 0.33 9.91
N VAL A 99 -27.74 -0.42 9.53
CA VAL A 99 -27.65 -1.88 9.31
C VAL A 99 -26.70 -2.20 8.15
N SER A 100 -26.77 -1.43 7.06
CA SER A 100 -25.92 -1.62 5.88
C SER A 100 -24.44 -1.43 6.21
N PHE A 101 -24.08 -0.35 6.91
CA PHE A 101 -22.71 -0.09 7.34
C PHE A 101 -22.18 -1.16 8.30
N LEU A 102 -23.04 -1.71 9.16
CA LEU A 102 -22.68 -2.77 10.12
C LEU A 102 -22.40 -4.10 9.39
N VAL A 103 -23.24 -4.48 8.43
CA VAL A 103 -23.03 -5.68 7.60
C VAL A 103 -21.75 -5.57 6.77
N LEU A 104 -21.52 -4.41 6.13
CA LEU A 104 -20.29 -4.16 5.36
C LEU A 104 -19.05 -4.21 6.26
N GLY A 105 -19.10 -3.64 7.46
CA GLY A 105 -18.01 -3.72 8.43
C GLY A 105 -17.68 -5.16 8.86
N ILE A 106 -18.70 -6.00 9.10
CA ILE A 106 -18.51 -7.42 9.43
C ILE A 106 -17.95 -8.20 8.23
N ALA A 107 -18.46 -7.96 7.02
CA ALA A 107 -17.99 -8.59 5.79
C ALA A 107 -16.53 -8.22 5.49
N ALA A 108 -16.16 -6.95 5.63
CA ALA A 108 -14.79 -6.48 5.49
C ALA A 108 -13.85 -7.19 6.48
N ARG A 109 -14.24 -7.31 7.76
CA ARG A 109 -13.44 -8.03 8.76
C ARG A 109 -13.26 -9.53 8.44
N LYS A 110 -14.28 -10.18 7.86
CA LYS A 110 -14.20 -11.58 7.44
C LYS A 110 -13.27 -11.78 6.24
N ASN A 111 -13.27 -10.86 5.28
CA ASN A 111 -12.37 -10.92 4.12
C ASN A 111 -10.91 -10.77 4.54
N ILE A 112 -10.61 -9.84 5.46
CA ILE A 112 -9.27 -9.66 6.02
C ILE A 112 -8.76 -10.93 6.69
N LYS A 113 -9.63 -11.65 7.41
CA LYS A 113 -9.26 -12.91 8.06
C LYS A 113 -9.02 -14.04 7.05
N ARG A 114 -9.68 -14.01 5.89
CA ARG A 114 -9.49 -15.01 4.81
C ARG A 114 -8.21 -14.78 4.03
N GLU A 115 -7.77 -13.54 3.85
CA GLU A 115 -6.50 -13.23 3.16
C GLU A 115 -5.25 -13.52 4.01
N ASN A 116 -5.42 -13.69 5.33
CA ASN A 116 -4.35 -13.95 6.30
C ASN A 116 -4.28 -15.40 6.80
N ALA A 117 -5.10 -16.32 6.29
CA ALA A 117 -5.16 -17.73 6.68
C ALA A 117 -4.75 -18.63 5.51
#